data_AF-A0A5A7NAM0-F1
#
_entry.id   AF-A0A5A7NAM0-F1
#
_cell.length_a   1.000
_cell.length_b   1.000
_cell.length_c   1.000
_cell.angle_alpha   90.00
_cell.angle_beta   90.00
_cell.angle_gamma   90.00
#
_symmetry.space_group_name_H-M   'P 1'
#
loop_
_entity.id
_entity.type
_entity.pdbx_description
1 polymer ?
#
loop_
_entity_poly.entity_id
_entity_poly.type
_entity_poly.pdbx_seq_one_letter_code
_entity_poly.pdbx_strand_id
1 'polypeptide(L)' 'MTKHELVLVIIGGLFVLETISVIVQVASFKLTGRRVFRMAPLHHHFEHKGWSEPTIVIRFWIIALILALIGLATLKLR' A
#
# COMPACT_ATOMS: atom_id res chain seq x y z
N MET A 1 -6.32 -18.73 -19.11
CA MET A 1 -6.39 -17.99 -17.83
C MET A 1 -6.42 -16.50 -18.15
N THR A 2 -7.49 -15.83 -17.80
CA THR A 2 -7.72 -14.40 -18.08
C THR A 2 -6.73 -13.55 -17.26
N LYS A 3 -6.03 -12.61 -17.90
CA LYS A 3 -5.01 -11.72 -17.29
C LYS A 3 -5.53 -10.75 -16.19
N HIS A 4 -6.68 -11.03 -15.59
CA HIS A 4 -7.35 -10.18 -14.61
C HIS A 4 -6.65 -10.22 -13.24
N GLU A 5 -5.89 -11.27 -12.95
CA GLU A 5 -5.13 -11.40 -11.70
C GLU A 5 -4.11 -10.27 -11.52
N LEU A 6 -3.41 -9.89 -12.59
CA LEU A 6 -2.45 -8.78 -12.54
C LEU A 6 -3.15 -7.43 -12.30
N VAL A 7 -4.34 -7.25 -12.88
CA VAL A 7 -5.13 -6.03 -12.71
C VAL A 7 -5.66 -5.93 -11.28
N LEU A 8 -6.08 -7.04 -10.68
CA LEU A 8 -6.50 -7.10 -9.28
C LEU A 8 -5.37 -6.69 -8.34
N VAL A 9 -4.13 -7.12 -8.60
CA VAL A 9 -2.95 -6.71 -7.81
C VAL A 9 -2.69 -5.21 -7.96
N ILE A 10 -2.87 -4.63 -9.15
CA ILE A 10 -2.68 -3.19 -9.37
C ILE A 10 -3.76 -2.40 -8.65
N ILE A 11 -5.05 -2.74 -8.83
CA ILE A 11 -6.18 -2.05 -8.19
C ILE A 11 -6.10 -2.18 -6.67
N GLY A 12 -5.76 -3.39 -6.18
CA GLY A 12 -5.51 -3.65 -4.76
C GLY A 12 -4.14 -3.19 -4.26
N GLY A 13 -3.36 -2.48 -5.06
CA GLY A 13 -1.95 -2.19 -4.80
C GLY A 13 -1.71 -1.48 -3.46
N LEU A 14 -2.64 -0.63 -3.00
CA LEU A 14 -2.56 -0.02 -1.68
C LEU A 14 -2.58 -1.07 -0.55
N PHE A 15 -3.47 -2.07 -0.63
CA PHE A 15 -3.52 -3.18 0.35
C PHE A 15 -2.27 -4.05 0.30
N VAL A 16 -1.72 -4.24 -0.90
CA VAL A 16 -0.44 -4.94 -1.09
C VAL A 16 0.70 -4.18 -0.41
N LEU A 17 0.76 -2.85 -0.57
CA LEU A 17 1.76 -2.01 0.10
C LEU A 17 1.63 -2.04 1.63
N GLU A 18 0.41 -1.97 2.15
CA GLU A 18 0.14 -2.10 3.58
C GLU A 18 0.67 -3.43 4.13
N THR A 19 0.40 -4.54 3.42
CA THR A 19 0.87 -5.87 3.82
C THR A 19 2.39 -6.00 3.72
N ILE A 20 2.99 -5.52 2.62
CA ILE A 20 4.44 -5.49 2.43
C ILE A 20 5.12 -4.69 3.55
N SER A 21 4.52 -3.59 3.99
CA SER A 21 5.08 -2.79 5.09
C SER A 21 5.21 -3.59 6.38
N VAL A 22 4.21 -4.43 6.69
CA VAL A 22 4.24 -5.33 7.85
C VAL A 22 5.29 -6.41 7.68
N ILE A 23 5.37 -7.03 6.50
CA ILE A 23 6.38 -8.06 6.21
C ILE A 23 7.79 -7.50 6.38
N VAL A 24 8.09 -6.35 5.78
CA VAL A 24 9.39 -5.68 5.88
C VAL A 24 9.70 -5.29 7.32
N GLN A 25 8.72 -4.73 8.05
CA GLN A 25 8.89 -4.35 9.45
C GLN A 25 9.25 -5.56 10.32
N VAL A 26 8.50 -6.66 10.18
CA VAL A 26 8.73 -7.89 10.95
C VAL A 26 10.05 -8.54 10.57
N ALA A 27 10.36 -8.63 9.28
CA ALA A 27 11.63 -9.19 8.80
C ALA A 27 12.83 -8.40 9.32
N SER A 28 12.80 -7.07 9.21
CA SER A 28 13.86 -6.20 9.73
C SER A 28 14.03 -6.34 11.23
N PHE A 29 12.94 -6.37 11.99
CA PHE A 29 13.02 -6.49 13.45
C PHE A 29 13.57 -7.86 13.87
N LYS A 30 13.19 -8.94 13.19
CA LYS A 30 13.73 -10.29 13.45
C LYS A 30 15.20 -10.44 13.08
N LEU A 31 15.64 -9.83 11.98
CA LEU A 31 17.02 -9.99 11.47
C LEU A 31 18.02 -9.01 12.09
N THR A 32 17.59 -7.77 12.36
CA THR A 32 18.50 -6.68 12.76
C THR A 32 18.13 -6.04 14.10
N GLY A 33 16.96 -6.37 14.67
CA GLY A 33 16.42 -5.71 15.86
C GLY A 33 15.95 -4.27 15.62
N ARG A 34 16.05 -3.75 14.39
CA ARG A 34 15.71 -2.37 14.04
C ARG A 34 14.40 -2.28 13.29
N ARG A 35 13.62 -1.25 13.60
CA ARG A 35 12.37 -0.90 12.91
C ARG A 35 12.67 -0.07 11.66
N VAL A 36 12.04 -0.38 10.53
CA VAL A 36 12.15 0.40 9.27
C VAL A 36 11.15 1.54 9.27
N PHE A 37 9.92 1.25 9.68
CA PHE A 37 8.84 2.22 9.86
C PHE A 37 8.67 2.52 11.36
N ARG A 38 8.25 3.75 11.70
CA ARG A 38 7.86 4.11 13.08
C ARG A 38 6.85 3.11 13.67
N MET A 39 5.84 2.77 12.88
CA MET A 39 4.87 1.71 13.11
C MET A 39 4.46 1.11 11.76
N ALA A 40 4.14 -0.18 11.75
CA ALA A 40 3.49 -0.82 10.62
C ALA A 40 2.09 -1.28 11.08
N PRO A 41 1.05 -1.23 10.22
CA PRO A 41 1.09 -0.93 8.79
C PRO A 41 1.40 0.54 8.42
N LEU A 42 1.52 0.81 7.12
CA LEU A 42 1.98 2.09 6.56
C LEU A 42 1.12 3.29 6.99
N HIS A 43 -0.20 3.14 7.17
CA HIS A 43 -1.04 4.25 7.67
C HIS A 43 -0.64 4.73 9.07
N HIS A 44 -0.35 3.82 10.02
CA HIS A 44 0.13 4.20 11.36
C HIS A 44 1.52 4.84 11.32
N HIS A 45 2.36 4.52 10.33
CA HIS A 45 3.61 5.24 10.13
C HIS A 45 3.38 6.75 9.94
N PHE A 46 2.36 7.13 9.18
CA PHE A 46 2.00 8.52 8.92
C PHE A 46 1.30 9.17 10.11
N GLU A 47 0.49 8.42 10.84
CA GLU A 47 -0.11 8.87 12.11
C GLU A 47 0.99 9.25 13.12
N HIS A 48 1.98 8.38 13.32
CA HIS A 48 3.16 8.66 14.15
C HIS A 48 4.09 9.75 13.58
N LYS A 49 3.91 10.14 12.32
CA LYS A 49 4.58 11.31 11.71
C LYS A 49 3.80 12.61 11.99
N GLY A 50 2.66 12.53 12.67
CA GLY A 50 1.81 13.66 13.07
C GLY A 50 0.69 14.00 12.08
N TRP A 51 0.35 13.09 11.15
CA TRP A 51 -0.78 13.32 10.25
C TRP A 51 -2.09 12.96 10.95
N SER A 52 -3.14 13.75 10.73
CA SER A 52 -4.47 13.38 11.22
C SER A 52 -5.03 12.21 10.41
N GLU A 53 -5.77 11.32 11.08
CA GLU A 53 -6.38 10.14 10.46
C GLU A 53 -7.18 10.47 9.19
N PRO A 54 -8.05 11.51 9.16
CA PRO A 54 -8.78 11.86 7.94
C PRO A 54 -7.85 12.26 6.78
N THR A 55 -6.74 12.93 7.08
CA THR A 55 -5.75 13.32 6.07
C THR A 55 -5.08 12.10 5.45
N ILE A 56 -4.77 11.09 6.26
CA ILE A 56 -4.17 9.82 5.80
C ILE A 56 -5.16 9.09 4.92
N VAL A 57 -6.41 8.91 5.38
CA VAL A 57 -7.47 8.22 4.65
C VAL A 57 -7.70 8.86 3.27
N ILE A 58 -7.85 10.19 3.20
CA ILE A 58 -8.09 10.89 1.93
C ILE A 58 -6.90 10.73 0.98
N ARG A 59 -5.66 10.86 1.47
CA ARG A 59 -4.46 10.69 0.64
C ARG A 59 -4.32 9.26 0.13
N PHE A 60 -4.65 8.27 0.95
CA PHE A 60 -4.63 6.87 0.57
C PHE A 60 -5.70 6.55 -0.48
N TRP A 61 -6.89 7.15 -0.37
CA TRP A 61 -7.92 7.06 -1.41
C TRP A 61 -7.48 7.67 -2.74
N ILE A 62 -6.77 8.81 -2.73
CA ILE A 62 -6.21 9.38 -3.95
C ILE A 62 -5.23 8.39 -4.61
N ILE A 63 -4.35 7.76 -3.83
CA ILE A 63 -3.42 6.74 -4.34
C ILE A 63 -4.18 5.52 -4.89
N ALA A 64 -5.18 5.03 -4.15
CA ALA A 64 -6.00 3.89 -4.59
C ALA A 64 -6.76 4.20 -5.89
N LEU A 65 -7.28 5.43 -6.04
CA LEU A 65 -7.94 5.87 -7.27
C LEU A 65 -6.98 5.90 -8.45
N ILE A 66 -5.76 6.44 -8.27
CA ILE A 66 -4.73 6.47 -9.31
C ILE A 66 -4.37 5.04 -9.75
N LEU A 67 -4.14 4.14 -8.78
CA LEU A 67 -3.87 2.72 -9.05
C LEU A 67 -5.04 2.05 -9.79
N ALA A 68 -6.28 2.35 -9.40
CA ALA A 68 -7.47 1.84 -10.09
C ALA A 68 -7.54 2.31 -11.55
N LEU A 69 -7.27 3.59 -11.82
CA LEU A 69 -7.24 4.14 -13.17
C LEU A 69 -6.14 3.49 -14.02
N ILE A 70 -4.95 3.26 -13.45
CA ILE A 70 -3.86 2.53 -14.12
C ILE A 70 -4.31 1.10 -14.44
N GLY A 71 -4.89 0.38 -13.47
CA GLY A 71 -5.42 -0.96 -13.67
C GLY A 71 -6.45 -1.02 -14.81
N LEU A 72 -7.39 -0.07 -14.85
CA LEU A 72 -8.37 0.03 -15.93
C LEU A 72 -7.74 0.36 -17.28
N ALA A 73 -6.75 1.25 -17.34
CA ALA A 73 -6.03 1.57 -18.57
C ALA A 73 -5.33 0.33 -19.16
N THR A 74 -4.77 -0.54 -18.32
CA THR A 74 -4.15 -1.79 -18.78
C THR A 74 -5.15 -2.80 -19.36
N LEU A 75 -6.43 -2.75 -18.96
CA LEU A 75 -7.50 -3.56 -19.55
C LEU A 75 -7.96 -3.02 -20.91
N LYS A 76 -7.95 -1.70 -21.11
CA LYS A 76 -8.38 -1.04 -22.35
C LYS A 76 -7.35 -1.05 -23.47
N LEU A 77 -6.08 -1.36 -23.20
CA LEU A 77 -5.01 -1.47 -24.21
C LEU A 77 -5.11 -2.77 -25.05
N ARG A 78 -6.32 -3.31 -25.23
CA ARG A 78 -6.60 -4.51 -26.00
C ARG A 78 -7.79 -4.32 -26.92
#